data_AF-A0A353GVX2-F1
#
_entry.id   AF-A0A353GVX2-F1
#
_cell.length_a   1.000
_cell.length_b   1.000
_cell.length_c   1.000
_cell.angle_alpha   90.00
_cell.angle_beta   90.00
_cell.angle_gamma   90.00
#
_symmetry.space_group_name_H-M   'P 1'
#
loop_
_entity.id
_entity.type
_entity.pdbx_description
1 polymer ?
#
loop_
_entity_poly.entity_id
_entity_poly.type
_entity_poly.pdbx_seq_one_letter_code
_entity_poly.pdbx_strand_id
1 'polypeptide(L)'
;MNEIFVRPVKGEKLMIPWSKNNRACTTTWSTLLILDQISAPFVDSSVIKMQEFTFWNHASSSDMRRILATTLAIQMDNIFIMIRGAQYETGITKETVTSGIAGLLTDGDKTVNDLADLNDSNYVFWTGDNTHEN
;
A
#
# COMPACT_ATOMS: atom_id res chain seq x y z
N MET A 1 -15.20 -0.65 -30.10
CA MET A 1 -14.85 0.74 -29.74
C MET A 1 -13.37 0.73 -29.41
N ASN A 2 -12.56 1.48 -30.16
CA ASN A 2 -11.12 1.55 -29.92
C ASN A 2 -10.88 2.59 -28.81
N GLU A 3 -10.44 2.13 -27.64
CA GLU A 3 -9.95 3.03 -26.60
C GLU A 3 -8.61 3.60 -27.05
N ILE A 4 -8.60 4.93 -27.23
CA ILE A 4 -7.42 5.70 -27.57
C ILE A 4 -6.54 5.74 -26.31
N PHE A 5 -5.47 4.97 -26.30
CA PHE A 5 -4.44 5.03 -25.25
C PHE A 5 -3.63 6.32 -25.42
N VAL A 6 -4.05 7.37 -24.72
CA VAL A 6 -3.28 8.61 -24.60
C VAL A 6 -2.06 8.33 -23.73
N ARG A 7 -0.85 8.49 -24.28
CA ARG A 7 0.39 8.31 -23.51
C ARG A 7 0.55 9.47 -22.50
N PRO A 8 0.92 9.20 -21.24
CA PRO A 8 1.16 10.25 -20.25
C PRO A 8 2.39 11.09 -20.58
N VAL A 9 2.37 12.34 -20.12
CA VAL A 9 3.47 13.31 -20.23
C VAL A 9 4.61 12.89 -19.27
N LYS A 10 5.85 13.15 -19.68
CA LYS A 10 7.10 12.79 -18.99
C LYS A 10 7.12 13.35 -17.54
N GLY A 11 6.74 12.52 -16.56
CA GLY A 11 6.72 12.89 -15.13
C GLY A 11 5.54 12.32 -14.33
N GLU A 12 4.48 11.85 -14.98
CA GLU A 12 3.38 11.15 -14.31
C GLU A 12 3.74 9.68 -14.10
N LYS A 13 3.99 9.28 -12.84
CA LYS A 13 3.95 7.87 -12.45
C LYS A 13 2.52 7.39 -12.74
N LEU A 14 2.36 6.45 -13.67
CA LEU A 14 1.07 5.83 -13.94
C LEU A 14 0.60 5.14 -12.66
N MET A 15 -0.49 5.67 -12.09
CA MET A 15 -1.11 5.08 -10.91
C MET A 15 -1.60 3.67 -11.25
N ILE A 16 -1.39 2.68 -10.38
CA ILE A 16 -1.85 1.32 -10.69
C ILE A 16 -3.39 1.31 -10.65
N PRO A 17 -4.05 0.60 -11.57
CA PRO A 17 -5.49 0.40 -11.49
C PRO A 17 -5.85 -0.41 -10.23
N TRP A 18 -6.69 0.15 -9.36
CA TRP A 18 -7.21 -0.57 -8.19
C TRP A 18 -7.98 -1.83 -8.62
N SER A 19 -7.37 -3.00 -8.42
CA SER A 19 -7.87 -4.24 -9.00
C SER A 19 -7.61 -5.44 -8.09
N LYS A 20 -8.57 -6.38 -8.04
CA LYS A 20 -8.37 -7.67 -7.34
C LYS A 20 -7.30 -8.53 -8.00
N ASN A 21 -6.98 -8.26 -9.26
CA ASN A 21 -5.91 -8.95 -9.99
C ASN A 21 -4.53 -8.38 -9.67
N ASN A 22 -4.44 -7.19 -9.06
CA ASN A 22 -3.19 -6.66 -8.55
C ASN A 22 -2.98 -7.13 -7.09
N ARG A 23 -1.87 -7.83 -6.86
CA ARG A 23 -1.52 -8.39 -5.55
C ARG A 23 -1.16 -7.32 -4.52
N ALA A 24 -0.54 -6.22 -4.93
CA ALA A 24 -0.28 -5.09 -4.04
C ALA A 24 -1.59 -4.46 -3.53
N CYS A 25 -2.60 -4.27 -4.40
CA CYS A 25 -3.92 -3.76 -3.98
C CYS A 25 -4.58 -4.68 -2.95
N THR A 26 -4.71 -5.97 -3.26
CA THR A 26 -5.38 -6.94 -2.39
C THR A 26 -4.63 -7.17 -1.07
N THR A 27 -3.30 -7.18 -1.11
CA THR A 27 -2.47 -7.36 0.08
C THR A 27 -2.48 -6.11 0.96
N THR A 28 -2.43 -4.91 0.38
CA THR A 28 -2.58 -3.64 1.10
C THR A 28 -3.94 -3.60 1.80
N TRP A 29 -5.05 -3.80 1.06
CA TRP A 29 -6.39 -3.79 1.63
C TRP A 29 -6.56 -4.80 2.77
N SER A 30 -6.22 -6.07 2.53
CA SER A 30 -6.42 -7.11 3.55
C SER A 30 -5.52 -6.92 4.77
N THR A 31 -4.34 -6.34 4.62
CA THR A 31 -3.46 -6.00 5.75
C THR A 31 -4.02 -4.86 6.57
N LEU A 32 -4.59 -3.83 5.93
CA LEU A 32 -5.26 -2.73 6.64
C LEU A 32 -6.49 -3.22 7.42
N LEU A 33 -7.22 -4.21 6.90
CA LEU A 33 -8.30 -4.87 7.65
C LEU A 33 -7.78 -5.64 8.87
N ILE A 34 -6.71 -6.43 8.70
CA ILE A 34 -6.10 -7.22 9.80
C ILE A 34 -5.59 -6.30 10.91
N LEU A 35 -5.07 -5.14 10.54
CA LEU A 35 -4.57 -4.12 11.47
C LEU A 35 -5.67 -3.16 11.98
N ASP A 36 -6.94 -3.42 11.66
CA ASP A 36 -8.09 -2.62 12.07
C ASP A 36 -7.99 -1.13 11.72
N GLN A 37 -7.37 -0.82 10.57
CA GLN A 37 -7.20 0.56 10.10
C GLN A 37 -8.37 1.06 9.26
N ILE A 38 -9.05 0.13 8.59
CA ILE A 38 -10.25 0.38 7.79
C ILE A 38 -11.23 -0.77 8.02
N SER A 39 -12.51 -0.56 7.69
CA SER A 39 -13.56 -1.61 7.72
C SER A 39 -14.29 -1.77 6.39
N ALA A 40 -13.95 -0.95 5.40
CA ALA A 40 -14.63 -0.92 4.11
C ALA A 40 -14.30 -2.15 3.25
N PRO A 41 -15.24 -2.57 2.37
CA PRO A 41 -14.97 -3.63 1.40
C PRO A 41 -13.94 -3.16 0.36
N PHE A 42 -13.29 -4.13 -0.30
CA PHE A 42 -12.21 -3.85 -1.28
C PHE A 42 -12.61 -2.82 -2.34
N VAL A 43 -13.83 -2.93 -2.89
CA VAL A 43 -14.30 -2.07 -3.99
C VAL A 43 -14.34 -0.59 -3.61
N ASP A 44 -14.67 -0.28 -2.35
CA ASP A 44 -14.82 1.09 -1.86
C ASP A 44 -13.54 1.62 -1.20
N SER A 45 -12.57 0.73 -0.93
CA SER A 45 -11.40 1.09 -0.13
C SER A 45 -10.41 2.00 -0.86
N SER A 46 -10.38 1.96 -2.19
CA SER A 46 -9.36 2.67 -3.00
C SER A 46 -9.28 4.17 -2.75
N VAL A 47 -10.41 4.79 -2.43
CA VAL A 47 -10.54 6.24 -2.26
C VAL A 47 -10.44 6.70 -0.80
N ILE A 48 -10.38 5.76 0.15
CA ILE A 48 -10.26 6.08 1.58
C ILE A 48 -8.94 6.80 1.80
N LYS A 49 -9.00 7.96 2.45
CA LYS A 49 -7.84 8.77 2.76
C LYS A 49 -7.10 8.27 4.00
N MET A 50 -5.79 8.52 4.07
CA MET A 50 -4.97 8.17 5.24
C MET A 50 -5.50 8.83 6.52
N GLN A 51 -6.07 10.03 6.42
CA GLN A 51 -6.68 10.71 7.57
C GLN A 51 -7.94 10.05 8.11
N GLU A 52 -8.53 9.11 7.37
CA GLU A 52 -9.70 8.35 7.79
C GLU A 52 -9.32 7.03 8.48
N PHE A 53 -8.01 6.70 8.57
CA PHE A 53 -7.55 5.49 9.23
C PHE A 53 -7.70 5.60 10.75
N THR A 54 -7.91 4.47 11.42
CA THR A 54 -8.07 4.39 12.88
C THR A 54 -6.90 5.00 13.65
N PHE A 55 -5.65 4.85 13.19
CA PHE A 55 -4.50 5.46 13.88
C PHE A 55 -4.49 7.00 13.81
N TRP A 56 -5.19 7.59 12.83
CA TRP A 56 -5.14 9.02 12.56
C TRP A 56 -6.02 9.79 13.55
N ASN A 57 -5.42 10.17 14.68
CA ASN A 57 -6.08 11.02 15.66
C ASN A 57 -5.87 12.51 15.30
N HIS A 58 -6.92 13.21 14.90
CA HIS A 58 -6.86 14.65 14.58
C HIS A 58 -6.44 15.55 15.75
N ALA A 59 -6.64 15.11 17.00
CA ALA A 59 -6.21 15.84 18.18
C ALA A 59 -4.73 15.59 18.55
N SER A 60 -4.09 14.61 17.92
CA SER A 60 -2.68 14.30 18.21
C SER A 60 -1.72 15.31 17.55
N SER A 61 -0.53 15.46 18.13
CA SER A 61 0.52 16.27 17.50
C SER A 61 1.05 15.62 16.22
N SER A 62 1.67 16.40 15.35
CA SER A 62 2.34 15.86 14.15
C SER A 62 3.39 14.82 14.47
N ASP A 63 4.15 15.00 15.56
CA ASP A 63 5.18 14.06 15.98
C ASP A 63 4.58 12.75 16.48
N MET A 64 3.48 12.81 17.23
CA MET A 64 2.77 11.61 17.66
C MET A 64 2.18 10.85 16.46
N ARG A 65 1.58 11.55 15.48
CA ARG A 65 1.12 10.91 14.23
C ARG A 65 2.27 10.23 13.49
N ARG A 66 3.45 10.86 13.40
CA ARG A 66 4.62 10.26 12.75
C ARG A 66 5.08 9.00 13.45
N ILE A 67 5.09 8.96 14.78
CA ILE A 67 5.44 7.76 15.56
C ILE A 67 4.45 6.63 15.23
N LEU A 68 3.14 6.91 15.31
CA LEU A 68 2.10 5.92 15.02
C LEU A 68 2.17 5.41 13.56
N ALA A 69 2.35 6.31 12.59
CA ALA A 69 2.54 5.96 11.19
C ALA A 69 3.78 5.08 10.97
N THR A 70 4.88 5.35 11.68
CA THR A 70 6.09 4.53 11.62
C THR A 70 5.86 3.14 12.18
N THR A 71 5.14 3.03 13.32
CA THR A 71 4.76 1.74 13.89
C THR A 71 3.87 0.94 12.92
N LEU A 72 2.87 1.59 12.32
CA LEU A 72 2.00 0.96 11.35
C LEU A 72 2.77 0.51 10.10
N ALA A 73 3.69 1.33 9.59
CA ALA A 73 4.55 0.98 8.46
C ALA A 73 5.38 -0.28 8.71
N ILE A 74 5.96 -0.41 9.91
CA ILE A 74 6.71 -1.60 10.32
C ILE A 74 5.80 -2.83 10.41
N GLN A 75 4.58 -2.68 10.95
CA GLN A 75 3.61 -3.78 11.01
C GLN A 75 3.20 -4.25 9.63
N MET A 76 2.96 -3.32 8.69
CA MET A 76 2.64 -3.64 7.31
C MET A 76 3.79 -4.38 6.62
N ASP A 77 5.02 -3.88 6.72
CA ASP A 77 6.23 -4.52 6.17
C ASP A 77 6.41 -5.95 6.68
N ASN A 78 6.29 -6.11 8.01
CA ASN A 78 6.36 -7.41 8.66
C ASN A 78 5.28 -8.38 8.14
N ILE A 79 4.04 -7.92 7.95
CA ILE A 79 2.96 -8.76 7.39
C ILE A 79 3.27 -9.14 5.95
N PHE A 80 3.73 -8.18 5.13
CA PHE A 80 3.99 -8.43 3.72
C PHE A 80 5.09 -9.46 3.53
N ILE A 81 6.18 -9.37 4.29
CA ILE A 81 7.31 -10.27 4.14
C ILE A 81 7.07 -11.58 4.86
N MET A 82 6.73 -11.56 6.15
CA MET A 82 6.74 -12.77 6.96
C MET A 82 5.45 -13.59 6.81
N ILE A 83 4.31 -12.94 6.59
CA ILE A 83 3.00 -13.62 6.55
C ILE A 83 2.58 -13.87 5.10
N ARG A 84 2.84 -12.89 4.23
CA ARG A 84 2.46 -12.96 2.83
C ARG A 84 3.59 -13.52 1.96
N GLY A 85 4.86 -13.45 2.40
CA GLY A 85 5.98 -14.00 1.62
C GLY A 85 6.39 -13.11 0.46
N ALA A 86 6.04 -11.82 0.50
CA ALA A 86 6.55 -10.84 -0.44
C ALA A 86 8.06 -10.65 -0.24
N GLN A 87 8.74 -10.25 -1.30
CA GLN A 87 10.17 -9.91 -1.27
C GLN A 87 10.33 -8.43 -1.64
N TYR A 88 11.41 -7.80 -1.17
CA TYR A 88 11.71 -6.44 -1.63
C TYR A 88 12.05 -6.44 -3.13
N GLU A 89 11.62 -5.38 -3.80
CA GLU A 89 12.09 -5.07 -5.15
C GLU A 89 13.61 -4.80 -5.19
N THR A 90 14.23 -4.90 -6.36
CA THR A 90 15.68 -4.72 -6.49
C THR A 90 16.11 -3.31 -6.08
N GLY A 91 17.05 -3.23 -5.13
CA GLY A 91 17.56 -1.96 -4.62
C GLY A 91 16.71 -1.33 -3.51
N ILE A 92 15.63 -2.00 -3.09
CA ILE A 92 14.78 -1.60 -1.99
C ILE A 92 15.26 -2.25 -0.68
N THR A 93 15.32 -1.47 0.39
CA THR A 93 15.67 -1.94 1.75
C THR A 93 14.51 -1.73 2.71
N LYS A 94 14.54 -2.44 3.84
CA LYS A 94 13.56 -2.27 4.93
C LYS A 94 13.40 -0.82 5.36
N GLU A 95 14.52 -0.09 5.50
CA GLU A 95 14.53 1.31 5.91
C GLU A 95 13.83 2.20 4.87
N THR A 96 14.12 1.98 3.58
CA THR A 96 13.47 2.74 2.50
C THR A 96 11.97 2.48 2.43
N VAL A 97 11.55 1.23 2.60
CA VAL A 97 10.14 0.82 2.60
C VAL A 97 9.39 1.41 3.78
N THR A 98 9.89 1.18 5.00
CA THR A 98 9.23 1.65 6.22
C THR A 98 9.18 3.17 6.28
N SER A 99 10.24 3.86 5.84
CA SER A 99 10.23 5.32 5.72
C SER A 99 9.25 5.81 4.65
N GLY A 100 9.19 5.16 3.49
CA GLY A 100 8.26 5.53 2.42
C GLY A 100 6.79 5.35 2.84
N ILE A 101 6.45 4.20 3.41
CA ILE A 101 5.10 3.90 3.90
C ILE A 101 4.72 4.89 5.01
N ALA A 102 5.60 5.12 5.98
CA ALA A 102 5.33 6.07 7.05
C ALA A 102 5.13 7.50 6.51
N GLY A 103 5.94 7.92 5.52
CA GLY A 103 5.79 9.22 4.87
C GLY A 103 4.41 9.37 4.22
N LEU A 104 3.98 8.37 3.46
CA LEU A 104 2.66 8.37 2.81
C LEU A 104 1.52 8.33 3.84
N LEU A 105 1.65 7.51 4.88
CA LEU A 105 0.68 7.44 5.99
C LEU A 105 0.53 8.77 6.73
N THR A 106 1.51 9.67 6.70
CA THR A 106 1.40 11.01 7.31
C THR A 106 0.82 12.08 6.39
N ASP A 107 0.56 11.76 5.12
CA ASP A 107 -0.10 12.64 4.17
C ASP A 107 -1.60 12.32 4.13
N GLY A 108 -2.38 13.18 4.79
CA GLY A 108 -3.81 12.95 5.04
C GLY A 108 -4.67 12.95 3.78
N ASP A 109 -4.17 13.49 2.66
CA ASP A 109 -4.90 13.52 1.39
C ASP A 109 -4.61 12.30 0.50
N LYS A 110 -3.58 11.53 0.83
CA LYS A 110 -3.27 10.28 0.14
C LYS A 110 -4.32 9.22 0.41
N THR A 111 -4.50 8.35 -0.56
CA THR A 111 -5.52 7.30 -0.56
C THR A 111 -4.93 5.92 -0.37
N VAL A 112 -5.75 4.93 -0.01
CA VAL A 112 -5.34 3.52 0.01
C VAL A 112 -4.75 3.09 -1.34
N ASN A 113 -5.24 3.63 -2.46
CA ASN A 113 -4.65 3.34 -3.77
C ASN A 113 -3.23 3.89 -3.89
N ASP A 114 -2.95 5.10 -3.42
CA ASP A 114 -1.57 5.64 -3.36
C ASP A 114 -0.65 4.74 -2.52
N LEU A 115 -1.16 4.21 -1.42
CA LEU A 115 -0.40 3.28 -0.57
C LEU A 115 -0.15 1.94 -1.29
N ALA A 116 -1.14 1.42 -2.00
CA ALA A 116 -0.98 0.21 -2.81
C ALA A 116 0.02 0.41 -3.95
N ASP A 117 0.02 1.56 -4.61
CA ASP A 117 1.00 1.98 -5.61
C ASP A 117 2.43 2.00 -5.08
N LEU A 118 2.60 2.56 -3.87
CA LEU A 118 3.90 2.57 -3.21
C LEU A 118 4.34 1.14 -2.90
N ASN A 119 3.43 0.33 -2.39
CA ASN A 119 3.70 -1.07 -2.06
C ASN A 119 4.01 -1.91 -3.31
N ASP A 120 3.33 -1.69 -4.43
CA ASP A 120 3.60 -2.35 -5.71
C ASP A 120 5.03 -2.06 -6.20
N SER A 121 5.54 -0.84 -5.92
CA SER A 121 6.93 -0.47 -6.26
C SER A 121 7.97 -0.94 -5.25
N ASN A 122 7.56 -1.33 -4.05
CA ASN A 122 8.46 -1.74 -2.97
C ASN A 122 8.65 -3.25 -2.90
N TYR A 123 7.65 -4.02 -3.34
CA TYR A 123 7.64 -5.47 -3.14
C TYR A 123 7.25 -6.25 -4.40
N VAL A 124 7.96 -7.37 -4.59
CA VAL A 124 7.53 -8.46 -5.46
C VAL A 124 6.58 -9.35 -4.67
N PHE A 125 5.30 -9.33 -5.03
CA PHE A 125 4.31 -10.28 -4.53
C PHE A 125 4.32 -11.55 -5.40
N TRP A 126 4.02 -12.70 -4.81
CA TRP A 126 4.00 -13.97 -5.55
C TRP A 126 2.96 -13.90 -6.69
N THR A 127 3.43 -14.24 -7.90
CA THR A 127 2.54 -14.56 -9.01
C THR A 127 2.01 -15.97 -8.77
N GLY A 128 0.72 -16.20 -9.01
CA GLY A 128 0.04 -17.45 -8.68
C GLY A 128 0.45 -18.67 -9.51
N ASP A 129 1.60 -18.67 -10.17
CA ASP A 129 2.08 -19.81 -10.96
C ASP A 129 2.80 -20.81 -10.04
N ASN A 130 2.05 -21.35 -9.08
CA ASN A 130 2.36 -22.67 -8.54
C ASN A 130 1.87 -23.71 -9.57
N THR A 131 2.58 -23.85 -10.69
CA THR A 131 2.55 -25.11 -11.42
C THR A 131 3.12 -26.16 -10.49
N HIS A 132 2.22 -26.92 -9.86
CA HIS A 132 2.55 -28.18 -9.22
C HIS A 132 3.12 -29.13 -10.29
N GLU A 133 4.44 -29.15 -10.45
CA GLU A 133 5.14 -30.33 -10.93
C GLU A 133 5.47 -31.17 -9.69
N ASN A 134 4.61 -32.16 -9.41
CA ASN A 134 4.93 -33.38 -8.69
C ASN A 134 4.37 -34.55 -9.51
#